data_AF-A0A498FZ98-F1
#
_entry.id   AF-A0A498FZ98-F1
#
_cell.length_a   1.000
_cell.length_b   1.000
_cell.length_c   1.000
_cell.angle_alpha   90.00
_cell.angle_beta   90.00
_cell.angle_gamma   90.00
#
_symmetry.space_group_name_H-M   'P 1'
#
loop_
_entity.id
_entity.type
_entity.pdbx_description
1 polymer ?
#
loop_
_entity_poly.entity_id
_entity_poly.type
_entity_poly.pdbx_seq_one_letter_code
_entity_poly.pdbx_strand_id
1 'polypeptide(L)'
;VKYSVVYVATLIALGQVGVQTLALIVLLAAYAFALVLFAARATKDLVASAAAGVFLLLRQPYGIGDEVRVAGERGVVQEVDLFVTHIETDGEEHVLPNHAVFREGIVLIRE
;
A
#
# COMPACT_ATOMS: atom_id res chain seq x y z
N VAL A 1 22.44 -4.60 18.30
CA VAL A 1 23.88 -4.96 18.41
C VAL A 1 24.12 -6.27 19.15
N LYS A 2 23.60 -6.47 20.37
CA LYS A 2 23.84 -7.72 21.14
C LYS A 2 23.50 -9.00 20.36
N TYR A 3 22.35 -9.04 19.69
CA TYR A 3 21.89 -10.22 18.93
C TYR A 3 22.71 -10.50 17.66
N SER A 4 23.19 -9.47 16.97
CA SER A 4 24.00 -9.63 15.76
C SER A 4 25.39 -10.20 16.09
N VAL A 5 25.98 -9.80 17.21
CA VAL A 5 27.27 -10.33 17.68
C VAL A 5 27.16 -11.83 18.00
N VAL A 6 26.12 -12.23 18.74
CA VAL A 6 25.87 -13.64 19.09
C VAL A 6 25.64 -14.50 17.84
N TYR A 7 24.89 -13.96 16.86
CA TYR A 7 24.64 -14.64 15.59
C TYR A 7 25.94 -14.91 14.81
N VAL A 8 26.79 -13.90 14.63
CA VAL A 8 28.06 -14.04 13.91
C VAL A 8 29.00 -15.00 14.62
N ALA A 9 29.12 -14.91 15.95
CA ALA A 9 29.94 -15.83 16.74
C ALA A 9 29.47 -17.29 16.59
N THR A 10 28.15 -17.52 16.54
CA THR A 10 27.57 -18.85 16.35
C THR A 10 27.89 -19.42 14.96
N LEU A 11 27.80 -18.60 13.90
CA LEU A 11 28.18 -19.04 12.54
C LEU A 11 29.65 -19.44 12.46
N ILE A 12 30.54 -18.67 13.09
CA ILE A 12 31.99 -18.98 13.14
C ILE A 12 32.22 -20.30 13.87
N ALA A 13 31.58 -20.49 15.02
CA ALA A 13 31.69 -21.75 15.78
C ALA A 13 31.17 -22.96 14.99
N LEU A 14 30.02 -22.84 14.32
CA LEU A 14 29.45 -23.90 13.48
C LEU A 14 30.38 -24.26 12.31
N GLY A 15 31.03 -23.26 11.71
CA GLY A 15 32.03 -23.48 10.66
C GLY A 15 33.22 -24.30 11.15
N GLN A 16 33.66 -24.13 12.40
CA GLN A 16 34.76 -24.93 12.97
C GLN A 16 34.39 -26.39 13.22
N VAL A 17 33.11 -26.69 13.47
CA VAL A 17 32.60 -28.07 13.65
C VAL A 17 32.25 -28.73 12.30
N GLY A 18 32.57 -28.09 11.17
CA GLY A 18 32.36 -28.64 9.83
C GLY A 18 30.95 -28.49 9.29
N VAL A 19 30.10 -27.68 9.95
CA VAL A 19 28.75 -27.37 9.45
C VAL A 19 28.84 -26.45 8.25
N GLN A 20 28.00 -26.69 7.24
CA GLN A 20 27.96 -25.88 6.01
C GLN A 20 27.28 -24.53 6.26
N THR A 21 28.05 -23.57 6.78
CA THR A 21 27.60 -22.20 7.11
C THR A 21 27.01 -21.45 5.93
N LEU A 22 27.46 -21.74 4.70
CA LEU A 22 26.90 -21.16 3.47
C LEU A 22 25.40 -21.47 3.35
N ALA A 23 24.98 -22.70 3.64
CA ALA A 23 23.57 -23.08 3.58
C ALA A 23 22.73 -22.29 4.60
N LEU A 24 23.27 -22.04 5.80
CA LEU A 24 22.61 -21.23 6.83
C LEU A 24 22.48 -19.76 6.42
N ILE A 25 23.52 -19.20 5.79
CA ILE A 25 23.49 -17.83 5.27
C ILE A 25 22.46 -17.69 4.16
N VAL A 26 22.42 -18.65 3.22
CA VAL A 26 21.42 -18.68 2.13
C VAL A 26 20.00 -18.74 2.70
N LEU A 27 19.78 -19.59 3.71
CA LEU A 27 18.48 -19.69 4.36
C LEU A 27 18.08 -18.37 5.06
N LEU A 28 19.00 -17.75 5.80
CA LEU A 28 18.74 -16.45 6.43
C LEU A 28 18.42 -15.38 5.37
N ALA A 29 19.17 -15.34 4.27
CA ALA A 29 18.92 -14.40 3.18
C ALA A 29 17.52 -14.59 2.59
N ALA A 30 17.09 -15.84 2.38
CA ALA A 30 15.74 -16.15 1.92
C ALA A 30 14.66 -15.66 2.91
N TYR A 31 14.85 -15.89 4.21
CA TYR A 31 13.93 -15.38 5.24
C TYR A 31 13.89 -13.86 5.29
N ALA A 32 15.05 -13.20 5.26
CA ALA A 32 15.14 -11.75 5.25
C ALA A 32 14.43 -11.15 4.02
N PHE A 33 14.65 -11.76 2.85
CA PHE A 33 13.99 -11.35 1.62
C PHE A 33 12.47 -11.54 1.69
N ALA A 34 12.00 -12.69 2.19
CA ALA A 34 10.58 -12.95 2.38
C ALA A 34 9.90 -11.92 3.30
N LEU A 35 10.56 -11.54 4.40
CA LEU A 35 10.06 -10.51 5.31
C LEU A 35 9.96 -9.13 4.64
N VAL A 36 10.99 -8.74 3.87
CA VAL A 36 10.96 -7.47 3.13
C VAL A 36 9.82 -7.45 2.12
N LEU A 37 9.66 -8.52 1.34
CA LEU A 37 8.57 -8.61 0.38
C LEU A 37 7.20 -8.61 1.05
N PHE A 38 7.04 -9.32 2.16
CA PHE A 38 5.80 -9.32 2.92
C PHE A 38 5.43 -7.91 3.39
N ALA A 39 6.37 -7.19 4.01
CA ALA A 39 6.15 -5.83 4.46
C ALA A 39 5.83 -4.88 3.29
N ALA A 40 6.57 -4.97 2.19
CA ALA A 40 6.32 -4.17 0.99
C ALA A 40 4.94 -4.45 0.38
N ARG A 41 4.51 -5.72 0.38
CA ARG A 41 3.20 -6.14 -0.13
C ARG A 41 2.06 -5.64 0.75
N ALA A 42 2.23 -5.66 2.07
CA ALA A 42 1.23 -5.23 3.03
C ALA A 42 0.91 -3.73 2.93
N THR A 43 1.93 -2.89 2.69
CA THR A 43 1.75 -1.44 2.61
C THR A 43 1.43 -0.93 1.20
N LYS A 44 1.35 -1.83 0.20
CA LYS A 44 1.18 -1.45 -1.21
C LYS A 44 -0.07 -0.59 -1.44
N ASP A 45 -1.20 -0.97 -0.86
CA ASP A 45 -2.48 -0.29 -1.12
C ASP A 45 -2.55 1.07 -0.43
N LEU A 46 -1.94 1.23 0.75
CA LEU A 46 -1.80 2.52 1.43
C LEU A 46 -0.96 3.51 0.61
N VAL A 47 0.20 3.06 0.12
CA VAL A 47 1.08 3.89 -0.71
C VAL A 47 0.38 4.23 -2.04
N ALA A 48 -0.31 3.27 -2.65
CA ALA A 48 -1.06 3.51 -3.88
C ALA A 48 -2.17 4.55 -3.67
N SER A 49 -2.86 4.49 -2.52
CA SER A 49 -3.92 5.45 -2.17
C SER A 49 -3.36 6.86 -2.01
N ALA A 50 -2.26 7.01 -1.26
CA ALA A 50 -1.57 8.29 -1.11
C ALA A 50 -1.11 8.85 -2.47
N ALA A 51 -0.48 8.03 -3.31
CA ALA A 51 -0.01 8.47 -4.63
C ALA A 51 -1.17 8.91 -5.53
N ALA A 52 -2.28 8.16 -5.51
CA ALA A 52 -3.50 8.53 -6.22
C ALA A 52 -4.10 9.83 -5.68
N GLY A 53 -4.19 10.00 -4.36
CA GLY A 53 -4.70 11.23 -3.75
C GLY A 53 -3.85 12.45 -4.08
N VAL A 54 -2.52 12.36 -4.02
CA VAL A 54 -1.63 13.45 -4.47
C VAL A 54 -1.94 13.83 -5.92
N PHE A 55 -2.10 12.85 -6.81
CA PHE A 55 -2.46 13.11 -8.19
C PHE A 55 -3.83 13.80 -8.33
N LEU A 56 -4.85 13.29 -7.63
CA LEU A 56 -6.20 13.83 -7.64
C LEU A 56 -6.24 15.27 -7.13
N LEU A 57 -5.54 15.56 -6.04
CA LEU A 57 -5.44 16.90 -5.47
C LEU A 57 -4.68 17.87 -6.40
N LEU A 58 -3.63 17.42 -7.08
CA LEU A 58 -2.83 18.28 -7.96
C LEU A 58 -3.48 18.52 -9.33
N ARG A 59 -4.10 17.49 -9.92
CA ARG A 59 -4.70 17.57 -11.25
C ARG A 59 -6.17 17.92 -11.22
N GLN A 60 -6.82 17.74 -10.07
CA GLN A 60 -8.23 18.00 -9.81
C GLN A 60 -9.14 17.63 -10.99
N PRO A 61 -9.10 16.36 -11.46
CA PRO A 61 -9.89 15.93 -12.61
C PRO A 61 -11.40 15.98 -12.34
N TYR A 62 -11.79 15.95 -11.06
CA TYR A 62 -13.11 16.21 -10.51
C TYR A 62 -12.92 16.96 -9.19
N GLY A 63 -13.94 17.67 -8.75
CA GLY A 63 -13.94 18.45 -7.53
C GLY A 63 -15.13 18.14 -6.62
N ILE A 64 -15.13 18.78 -5.46
CA ILE A 64 -16.26 18.77 -4.53
C ILE A 64 -17.48 19.36 -5.23
N GLY A 65 -18.62 18.69 -5.13
CA GLY A 65 -19.87 19.05 -5.77
C GLY A 65 -20.09 18.43 -7.16
N ASP A 66 -19.08 17.77 -7.75
CA ASP A 66 -19.26 17.06 -9.01
C ASP A 66 -20.06 15.76 -8.78
N GLU A 67 -21.01 15.50 -9.67
CA GLU A 67 -21.70 14.22 -9.70
C GLU A 67 -20.86 13.19 -10.47
N VAL A 68 -20.53 12.09 -9.80
CA VAL A 68 -19.61 11.08 -10.31
C VAL A 68 -20.18 9.69 -10.16
N ARG A 69 -19.69 8.77 -10.99
CA ARG A 69 -19.89 7.33 -10.82
C ARG A 69 -18.56 6.62 -10.71
N VAL A 70 -18.36 5.91 -9.60
CA VAL A 70 -17.15 5.15 -9.27
C VAL A 70 -17.58 3.84 -8.60
N ALA A 71 -16.92 2.72 -8.91
CA ALA A 71 -17.22 1.42 -8.30
C ALA A 71 -18.66 0.91 -8.43
N GLY A 72 -19.43 1.43 -9.40
CA GLY A 72 -20.84 1.10 -9.57
C GLY A 72 -21.79 2.01 -8.78
N GLU A 73 -21.29 2.81 -7.85
CA GLU A 73 -22.06 3.79 -7.08
C GLU A 73 -22.07 5.15 -7.79
N ARG A 74 -23.23 5.81 -7.83
CA ARG A 74 -23.41 7.18 -8.35
C ARG A 74 -23.69 8.09 -7.17
N GLY A 75 -22.95 9.20 -7.06
CA GLY A 75 -23.13 10.16 -5.98
C GLY A 75 -22.41 11.47 -6.24
N VAL A 76 -22.47 12.36 -5.26
CA VAL A 76 -21.81 13.67 -5.29
C VAL A 76 -20.55 13.63 -4.44
N VAL A 77 -19.44 14.13 -4.98
CA VAL A 77 -18.18 14.21 -4.24
C VAL A 77 -18.30 15.27 -3.14
N GLN A 78 -18.11 14.88 -1.89
CA GLN A 78 -18.13 15.81 -0.75
C GLN A 78 -16.73 16.26 -0.35
N GLU A 79 -15.76 15.34 -0.36
CA GLU A 79 -14.40 15.62 0.05
C GLU A 79 -13.41 14.71 -0.68
N VAL A 80 -12.24 15.26 -1.00
CA VAL A 80 -11.12 14.51 -1.57
C VAL A 80 -9.93 14.68 -0.65
N ASP A 81 -9.55 13.60 0.01
CA ASP A 81 -8.42 13.54 0.94
C ASP A 81 -7.20 12.88 0.28
N LEU A 82 -6.09 12.85 1.01
CA LEU A 82 -4.86 12.18 0.55
C LEU A 82 -5.06 10.68 0.31
N PHE A 83 -5.86 10.00 1.15
CA PHE A 83 -6.00 8.53 1.09
C PHE A 83 -7.37 8.07 0.61
N VAL A 84 -8.41 8.87 0.84
CA VAL A 84 -9.81 8.51 0.58
C VAL A 84 -10.53 9.65 -0.12
N THR A 85 -11.64 9.32 -0.76
CA THR A 85 -12.60 10.25 -1.34
C THR A 85 -13.96 9.92 -0.74
N HIS A 86 -14.67 10.95 -0.29
CA HIS A 86 -16.00 10.85 0.30
C HIS A 86 -17.03 11.19 -0.77
N ILE A 87 -17.94 10.25 -1.00
CA ILE A 87 -19.02 10.37 -1.99
C ILE A 87 -20.33 10.17 -1.25
N GLU A 88 -21.27 11.10 -1.40
CA GLU A 88 -22.59 11.01 -0.78
C GLU A 88 -23.65 10.65 -1.83
N THR A 89 -24.53 9.71 -1.45
CA THR A 89 -25.66 9.27 -2.26
C THR A 89 -26.86 9.04 -1.35
N ASP A 90 -27.99 9.71 -1.63
CA ASP A 90 -29.26 9.49 -0.92
C ASP A 90 -29.17 9.51 0.63
N GLY A 91 -28.25 10.29 1.19
CA GLY A 91 -28.01 10.41 2.64
C GLY A 91 -27.08 9.35 3.23
N GLU A 92 -26.49 8.48 2.41
CA GLU A 92 -25.39 7.58 2.77
C GLU A 92 -24.04 8.15 2.32
N GLU A 93 -23.03 8.04 3.17
CA GLU A 93 -21.67 8.46 2.89
C GLU A 93 -20.79 7.24 2.57
N HIS A 94 -20.25 7.21 1.36
CA HIS A 94 -19.32 6.19 0.88
C HIS A 94 -17.89 6.70 0.96
N VAL A 95 -17.07 6.03 1.78
CA VAL A 95 -15.64 6.32 1.93
C VAL A 95 -14.84 5.38 1.04
N LEU A 96 -14.38 5.88 -0.11
CA LEU A 96 -13.63 5.09 -1.09
C LEU A 96 -12.13 5.39 -0.99
N PRO A 97 -11.25 4.38 -0.88
CA PRO A 97 -9.83 4.62 -0.94
C PRO A 97 -9.41 5.04 -2.35
N ASN A 98 -8.54 6.05 -2.46
CA ASN A 98 -8.18 6.67 -3.72
C ASN A 98 -7.55 5.71 -4.74
N HIS A 99 -6.89 4.63 -4.28
CA HIS A 99 -6.36 3.61 -5.18
C HIS A 99 -7.46 2.82 -5.91
N ALA A 100 -8.64 2.67 -5.31
CA ALA A 100 -9.78 2.01 -5.93
C ALA A 100 -10.40 2.93 -6.99
N VAL A 101 -10.63 4.20 -6.63
CA VAL A 101 -11.10 5.24 -7.56
C VAL A 101 -10.19 5.35 -8.79
N PHE A 102 -8.88 5.37 -8.56
CA PHE A 102 -7.89 5.49 -9.63
C PHE A 102 -7.79 4.22 -10.50
N ARG A 103 -8.05 3.03 -9.93
CA ARG A 103 -7.97 1.76 -10.67
C ARG A 103 -9.21 1.52 -11.53
N GLU A 104 -10.38 1.84 -11.01
CA GLU A 104 -11.66 1.57 -11.67
C GLU A 104 -12.03 2.69 -12.66
N GLY A 105 -11.49 3.89 -12.45
CA GLY A 105 -11.78 5.06 -13.26
C GLY A 105 -13.03 5.78 -12.78
N ILE A 106 -13.09 7.07 -13.06
CA ILE A 106 -14.20 7.93 -12.67
C ILE A 106 -14.95 8.44 -13.89
N VAL A 107 -16.28 8.38 -13.83
CA VAL A 107 -17.15 8.95 -14.84
C VAL A 107 -17.79 10.20 -14.25
N LEU A 108 -17.49 11.37 -14.83
CA LEU A 108 -18.17 12.62 -14.49
C LEU A 108 -19.50 12.68 -15.25
N ILE A 109 -20.59 12.90 -14.53
CA ILE A 109 -21.91 13.12 -15.10
C ILE A 109 -22.11 14.64 -15.15
N ARG A 110 -22.27 15.17 -16.36
CA ARG A 110 -22.58 16.59 -16.59
C ARG A 110 -23.94 16.64 -17.28
N GLU A 111 -24.93 17.21 -16.59
CA GLU A 111 -26.20 17.60 -17.21
C GLU A 111 -26.05 18.91 -18.00
#